data_AF-A0A365NPB6-F1
#
_entry.id   AF-A0A365NPB6-F1
#
_cell.length_a   1.000
_cell.length_b   1.000
_cell.length_c   1.000
_cell.angle_alpha   90.00
_cell.angle_beta   90.00
_cell.angle_gamma   90.00
#
_symmetry.space_group_name_H-M   'P 1'
#
loop_
_entity.id
_entity.type
_entity.pdbx_description
1 polymer ?
#
loop_
_entity_poly.entity_id
_entity_poly.type
_entity_poly.pdbx_seq_one_letter_code
_entity_poly.pdbx_strand_id
1 'polypeptide(L)'
;MHLLLLLVAWAWFMSQVLCSDLSNFLTQLPSCAESCVLDFVSASSCGTNATCLCTDPKLKDDVLPCVESHCLPRDALATINLTSVACDFPIRDKHEQFNILTITLIVITGVTVGLRFVEKIRYGPGLQVDDYVITGAFATRLSACMVSLEMALGEMRGDLALIQSHLTYALFLYAGQTLYATDVFATKICVLLFYLRIFPGVIIRRSLLPNKVNDECR
;
A
#
# COMPACT_ATOMS: atom_id res chain seq x y z
N MET A 1 27.97 -30.69 -27.01
CA MET A 1 28.91 -29.56 -27.15
C MET A 1 28.24 -28.20 -26.93
N HIS A 2 27.03 -27.95 -27.44
CA HIS A 2 26.29 -26.70 -27.17
C HIS A 2 25.90 -26.48 -25.69
N LEU A 3 25.53 -27.54 -24.95
CA LEU A 3 25.15 -27.42 -23.53
C LEU A 3 26.32 -26.98 -22.62
N LEU A 4 27.53 -27.46 -22.92
CA LEU A 4 28.76 -27.09 -22.20
C LEU A 4 29.18 -25.64 -22.51
N LEU A 5 28.99 -25.20 -23.76
CA LEU A 5 29.23 -23.80 -24.15
C LEU A 5 28.24 -22.83 -23.49
N LEU A 6 26.97 -23.24 -23.32
CA LEU A 6 25.97 -22.44 -22.63
C LEU A 6 26.26 -22.32 -21.13
N LEU A 7 26.74 -23.40 -20.48
CA LEU A 7 27.14 -23.37 -19.07
C LEU A 7 28.39 -22.51 -18.84
N VAL A 8 29.37 -22.57 -19.76
CA VAL A 8 30.57 -21.70 -19.70
C VAL A 8 30.19 -20.23 -19.95
N ALA A 9 29.29 -19.96 -20.89
CA ALA A 9 28.77 -18.61 -21.13
C ALA A 9 27.96 -18.06 -19.95
N TRP A 10 27.17 -18.90 -19.27
CA TRP A 10 26.46 -18.55 -18.04
C TRP A 10 27.42 -18.27 -16.87
N ALA A 11 28.47 -19.08 -16.70
CA ALA A 11 29.49 -18.86 -15.69
C ALA A 11 30.31 -17.58 -15.96
N TRP A 12 30.61 -17.29 -17.23
CA TRP A 12 31.22 -16.03 -17.64
C TRP A 12 30.30 -14.83 -17.39
N PHE A 13 29.01 -14.94 -17.70
CA PHE A 13 28.04 -13.87 -17.49
C PHE A 13 27.84 -13.57 -15.99
N MET A 14 27.85 -14.59 -15.12
CA MET A 14 27.82 -14.43 -13.66
C MET A 14 29.10 -13.83 -13.09
N SER A 15 30.25 -14.04 -13.75
CA SER A 15 31.52 -13.46 -13.32
C SER A 15 31.65 -11.96 -13.63
N GLN A 16 30.81 -11.42 -14.52
CA GLN A 16 30.81 -9.99 -14.91
C GLN A 16 30.03 -9.10 -13.93
N VAL A 17 29.36 -9.67 -12.94
CA VAL A 17 28.59 -8.92 -11.92
C VAL A 17 29.46 -8.50 -10.71
N LEU A 18 30.73 -8.94 -10.66
CA LEU A 18 31.55 -8.76 -9.47
C LEU A 18 32.49 -7.54 -9.57
N CYS A 19 31.94 -6.36 -9.26
CA CYS A 19 32.58 -5.36 -8.42
C CYS A 19 31.64 -4.15 -8.23
N SER A 20 30.80 -4.18 -7.19
CA SER A 20 30.29 -2.94 -6.60
C SER A 20 31.27 -2.53 -5.51
N ASP A 21 31.99 -1.43 -5.72
CA ASP A 21 32.81 -0.80 -4.67
C ASP A 21 31.87 -0.15 -3.64
N LEU A 22 31.56 -0.89 -2.56
CA LEU A 22 30.79 -0.37 -1.41
C LEU A 22 31.44 0.88 -0.80
N SER A 23 32.74 1.08 -0.98
CA SER A 23 33.48 2.27 -0.53
C SER A 23 32.99 3.57 -1.19
N ASN A 24 32.66 3.54 -2.49
CA ASN A 24 32.10 4.70 -3.22
C ASN A 24 30.69 5.03 -2.74
N PHE A 25 29.99 4.04 -2.19
CA PHE A 25 28.64 4.19 -1.69
C PHE A 25 28.58 4.80 -0.29
N LEU A 26 29.42 4.29 0.62
CA LEU A 26 29.52 4.77 2.00
C LEU A 26 29.88 6.27 2.07
N THR A 27 30.61 6.78 1.08
CA THR A 27 30.97 8.21 0.99
C THR A 27 29.83 9.12 0.53
N GLN A 28 28.76 8.56 -0.07
CA GLN A 28 27.58 9.30 -0.51
C GLN A 28 26.43 9.22 0.50
N LEU A 29 26.59 8.49 1.60
CA LEU A 29 25.57 8.41 2.64
C LEU A 29 25.38 9.77 3.34
N PRO A 30 24.13 10.11 3.72
CA PRO A 30 23.92 11.21 4.63
C PRO A 30 24.61 10.92 5.97
N SER A 31 25.17 11.95 6.59
CA SER A 31 25.95 11.83 7.83
C SER A 31 25.20 11.17 8.99
N CYS A 32 23.87 11.20 8.98
CA CYS A 32 23.03 10.55 9.98
C CYS A 32 22.95 9.01 9.81
N ALA A 33 23.15 8.49 8.60
CA ALA A 33 23.01 7.07 8.28
C ALA A 33 24.36 6.33 8.27
N GLU A 34 25.47 7.07 8.18
CA GLU A 34 26.83 6.54 8.13
C GLU A 34 27.13 5.65 9.34
N SER A 35 26.81 6.11 10.55
CA SER A 35 27.04 5.34 11.78
C SER A 35 26.25 4.02 11.80
N CYS A 36 24.99 4.04 11.34
CA CYS A 36 24.13 2.86 11.28
C CYS A 36 24.69 1.78 10.35
N VAL A 37 25.23 2.18 9.20
CA VAL A 37 25.80 1.23 8.24
C VAL A 37 27.17 0.74 8.72
N LEU A 38 28.00 1.59 9.32
CA LEU A 38 29.29 1.20 9.87
C LEU A 38 29.15 0.24 11.05
N ASP A 39 28.19 0.46 11.93
CA ASP A 39 27.88 -0.44 13.05
C ASP A 39 27.49 -1.82 12.52
N PHE A 40 26.63 -1.88 11.49
CA PHE A 40 26.26 -3.14 10.85
C PHE A 40 27.46 -3.83 10.18
N VAL A 41 28.28 -3.09 9.44
CA VAL A 41 29.49 -3.62 8.78
C VAL A 41 30.45 -4.23 9.81
N SER A 42 30.62 -3.58 10.96
CA SER A 42 31.48 -4.05 12.05
C SER A 42 30.93 -5.28 12.78
N ALA A 43 29.59 -5.42 12.85
CA ALA A 43 28.91 -6.55 13.47
C ALA A 43 28.76 -7.75 12.52
N SER A 44 28.74 -7.53 11.21
CA SER A 44 28.58 -8.59 10.21
C SER A 44 29.87 -9.39 10.01
N SER A 45 29.74 -10.66 9.63
CA SER A 45 30.87 -11.50 9.22
C SER A 45 31.43 -11.15 7.83
N CYS A 46 30.81 -10.21 7.11
CA CYS A 46 31.12 -9.88 5.72
C CYS A 46 32.26 -8.84 5.57
N GLY A 47 32.58 -8.08 6.63
CA GLY A 47 33.56 -7.00 6.56
C GLY A 47 33.19 -5.97 5.48
N THR A 48 34.18 -5.52 4.68
CA THR A 48 33.98 -4.54 3.60
C THR A 48 33.54 -5.15 2.26
N ASN A 49 33.19 -6.45 2.23
CA ASN A 49 32.76 -7.10 0.99
C ASN A 49 31.32 -6.72 0.64
N ALA A 50 31.17 -5.84 -0.36
CA ALA A 50 29.89 -5.32 -0.83
C ALA A 50 28.84 -6.41 -1.11
N THR A 51 29.22 -7.42 -1.89
CA THR A 51 28.31 -8.49 -2.32
C THR A 51 27.82 -9.34 -1.15
N CYS A 52 28.68 -9.57 -0.15
CA CYS A 52 28.31 -10.32 1.04
C CYS A 52 27.32 -9.52 1.90
N LEU A 53 27.59 -8.22 2.08
CA LEU A 53 26.74 -7.33 2.85
C LEU A 53 25.34 -7.17 2.22
N CYS A 54 25.29 -7.00 0.91
CA CYS A 54 24.03 -6.87 0.16
C CYS A 54 23.20 -8.17 0.15
N THR A 55 23.84 -9.33 0.31
CA THR A 55 23.14 -10.62 0.35
C THR A 55 22.65 -10.97 1.76
N ASP A 56 23.17 -10.31 2.79
CA ASP A 56 22.78 -10.55 4.18
C ASP A 56 21.36 -9.98 4.44
N PRO A 57 20.37 -10.82 4.78
CA PRO A 57 19.02 -10.35 5.10
C PRO A 57 19.00 -9.39 6.29
N LYS A 58 19.99 -9.48 7.19
CA LYS A 58 20.09 -8.59 8.36
C LYS A 58 20.42 -7.16 8.01
N LEU A 59 20.96 -6.89 6.83
CA LEU A 59 21.27 -5.53 6.40
C LEU A 59 20.01 -4.66 6.48
N LYS A 60 18.89 -5.15 5.99
CA LYS A 60 17.63 -4.40 6.05
C LYS A 60 17.07 -4.36 7.47
N ASP A 61 17.12 -5.47 8.18
CA ASP A 61 16.46 -5.58 9.49
C ASP A 61 17.18 -4.79 10.59
N ASP A 62 18.50 -4.63 10.52
CA ASP A 62 19.30 -3.93 11.52
C ASP A 62 19.57 -2.46 11.14
N VAL A 63 19.83 -2.17 9.84
CA VAL A 63 20.13 -0.80 9.40
C VAL A 63 18.88 0.07 9.32
N LEU A 64 17.75 -0.47 8.83
CA LEU A 64 16.52 0.31 8.65
C LEU A 64 15.99 0.93 9.96
N PRO A 65 15.85 0.20 11.08
CA PRO A 65 15.39 0.81 12.34
C PRO A 65 16.41 1.82 12.90
N CYS A 66 17.71 1.59 12.72
CA CYS A 66 18.73 2.55 13.12
C CYS A 66 18.57 3.87 12.34
N VAL A 67 18.46 3.79 11.01
CA VAL A 67 18.26 4.96 10.14
C VAL A 67 16.95 5.67 10.46
N GLU A 68 15.85 4.95 10.69
CA GLU A 68 14.57 5.57 11.08
C GLU A 68 14.63 6.33 12.41
N SER A 69 15.49 5.89 13.34
CA SER A 69 15.65 6.54 14.65
C SER A 69 16.61 7.74 14.64
N HIS A 70 17.60 7.74 13.75
CA HIS A 70 18.68 8.74 13.72
C HIS A 70 18.56 9.76 12.58
N CYS A 71 17.85 9.43 11.50
CA CYS A 71 17.71 10.28 10.31
C CYS A 71 16.29 10.84 10.15
N LEU A 72 16.19 11.97 9.43
CA LEU A 72 14.90 12.42 8.94
C LEU A 72 14.39 11.44 7.86
N PRO A 73 13.06 11.35 7.64
CA PRO A 73 12.48 10.48 6.60
C PRO A 73 13.04 10.74 5.20
N ARG A 74 13.51 11.97 4.93
CA ARG A 74 14.17 12.35 3.68
C ARG A 74 15.49 11.64 3.48
N ASP A 75 16.33 11.67 4.50
CA ASP A 75 17.67 11.08 4.48
C ASP A 75 17.58 9.55 4.57
N ALA A 76 16.55 9.03 5.26
CA ALA A 76 16.22 7.61 5.25
C ALA A 76 15.88 7.12 3.83
N LEU A 77 15.00 7.83 3.11
CA LEU A 77 14.67 7.51 1.72
C LEU A 77 15.89 7.64 0.79
N ALA A 78 16.71 8.68 0.99
CA ALA A 78 17.94 8.85 0.25
C ALA A 78 18.86 7.64 0.46
N THR A 79 19.07 7.21 1.70
CA THR A 79 19.86 6.04 2.07
C THR A 79 19.33 4.75 1.45
N ILE A 80 18.00 4.55 1.42
CA ILE A 80 17.37 3.39 0.77
C ILE A 80 17.59 3.40 -0.74
N ASN A 81 17.39 4.55 -1.40
CA ASN A 81 17.60 4.67 -2.84
C ASN A 81 19.06 4.38 -3.20
N LEU A 82 19.95 5.04 -2.47
CA LEU A 82 21.39 4.86 -2.54
C LEU A 82 21.76 3.37 -2.36
N THR A 83 21.33 2.72 -1.28
CA THR A 83 21.66 1.30 -1.01
C THR A 83 21.08 0.37 -2.06
N SER A 84 19.88 0.67 -2.57
CA SER A 84 19.24 -0.13 -3.62
C SER A 84 20.00 -0.11 -4.93
N VAL A 85 20.58 1.04 -5.31
CA VAL A 85 21.41 1.16 -6.51
C VAL A 85 22.77 0.49 -6.30
N ALA A 86 23.37 0.63 -5.12
CA ALA A 86 24.68 0.04 -4.82
C ALA A 86 24.65 -1.50 -4.73
N CYS A 87 23.56 -2.05 -4.18
CA CYS A 87 23.37 -3.48 -4.03
C CYS A 87 22.61 -4.14 -5.19
N ASP A 88 22.23 -3.37 -6.21
CA ASP A 88 21.38 -3.79 -7.34
C ASP A 88 20.16 -4.58 -6.85
N PHE A 89 19.48 -4.06 -5.82
CA PHE A 89 18.32 -4.75 -5.26
C PHE A 89 17.19 -4.77 -6.29
N PRO A 90 16.51 -5.93 -6.47
CA PRO A 90 15.40 -6.01 -7.40
C PRO A 90 14.30 -5.04 -6.95
N ILE A 91 13.98 -4.07 -7.81
CA ILE A 91 12.89 -3.11 -7.58
C ILE A 91 11.61 -3.90 -7.39
N ARG A 92 10.98 -3.76 -6.23
CA ARG A 92 9.75 -4.48 -5.89
C ARG A 92 8.54 -3.76 -6.50
N ASP A 93 8.35 -3.94 -7.79
CA ASP A 93 7.15 -3.44 -8.47
C ASP A 93 5.98 -4.41 -8.29
N LYS A 94 5.07 -4.06 -7.38
CA LYS A 94 3.78 -4.76 -7.18
C LYS A 94 2.60 -4.01 -7.79
N HIS A 95 2.87 -2.97 -8.56
CA HIS A 95 1.85 -2.05 -9.08
C HIS A 95 0.85 -2.79 -9.98
N GLU A 96 1.32 -3.71 -10.82
CA GLU A 96 0.48 -4.52 -11.70
C GLU A 96 -0.49 -5.41 -10.91
N GLN A 97 0.01 -6.13 -9.91
CA GLN A 97 -0.82 -7.00 -9.06
C GLN A 97 -1.89 -6.18 -8.33
N PHE A 98 -1.51 -5.03 -7.78
CA PHE A 98 -2.44 -4.13 -7.11
C PHE A 98 -3.51 -3.58 -8.07
N ASN A 99 -3.13 -3.24 -9.30
CA ASN A 99 -4.05 -2.74 -10.31
C ASN A 99 -5.06 -3.81 -10.75
N ILE A 100 -4.60 -5.04 -11.01
CA ILE A 100 -5.47 -6.17 -11.37
C ILE A 100 -6.50 -6.44 -10.26
N LEU A 101 -6.04 -6.48 -9.01
CA LEU A 101 -6.93 -6.67 -7.85
C LEU A 101 -7.95 -5.53 -7.72
N THR A 102 -7.52 -4.29 -7.90
CA THR A 102 -8.41 -3.13 -7.82
C THR A 102 -9.48 -3.16 -8.91
N ILE A 103 -9.10 -3.39 -10.16
CA ILE A 103 -10.03 -3.43 -11.30
C ILE A 103 -11.05 -4.55 -11.12
N THR A 104 -10.58 -5.77 -10.80
CA THR A 104 -11.47 -6.92 -10.62
C THR A 104 -12.49 -6.70 -9.50
N LEU A 105 -12.06 -6.15 -8.36
CA LEU A 105 -12.96 -5.84 -7.25
C LEU A 105 -13.98 -4.75 -7.58
N ILE A 106 -13.59 -3.70 -8.33
CA ILE A 106 -14.51 -2.65 -8.78
C ILE A 106 -15.57 -3.23 -9.71
N VAL A 107 -15.20 -4.09 -10.67
CA VAL A 107 -16.15 -4.71 -11.60
C VAL A 107 -17.15 -5.60 -10.85
N ILE A 108 -16.66 -6.47 -9.95
CA ILE A 108 -17.52 -7.34 -9.15
C ILE A 108 -18.48 -6.49 -8.29
N THR A 109 -17.98 -5.43 -7.67
CA THR A 109 -18.80 -4.53 -6.86
C THR A 109 -19.85 -3.82 -7.73
N GLY A 110 -19.49 -3.33 -8.91
CA GLY A 110 -20.41 -2.68 -9.84
C GLY A 110 -21.55 -3.62 -10.29
N VAL A 111 -21.22 -4.87 -10.63
CA VAL A 111 -22.22 -5.89 -11.01
C VAL A 111 -23.16 -6.20 -9.85
N THR A 112 -22.64 -6.39 -8.64
CA THR A 112 -23.45 -6.72 -7.46
C THR A 112 -24.37 -5.57 -7.04
N VAL A 113 -23.88 -4.32 -7.08
CA VAL A 113 -24.70 -3.12 -6.84
C VAL A 113 -25.78 -2.99 -7.91
N GLY A 114 -25.42 -3.14 -9.19
CA GLY A 114 -26.38 -3.10 -10.30
C GLY A 114 -27.49 -4.14 -10.16
N LEU A 115 -27.15 -5.39 -9.81
CA LEU A 115 -28.12 -6.44 -9.59
C LEU A 115 -29.07 -6.11 -8.41
N ARG A 116 -28.55 -5.58 -7.31
CA ARG A 116 -29.37 -5.14 -6.17
C ARG A 116 -30.35 -4.01 -6.53
N PHE A 117 -29.91 -3.06 -7.35
CA PHE A 117 -30.78 -2.00 -7.84
C PHE A 117 -31.92 -2.54 -8.69
N VAL A 118 -31.61 -3.43 -9.63
CA VAL A 118 -32.60 -4.05 -10.51
C VAL A 118 -33.63 -4.85 -9.69
N GLU A 119 -33.17 -5.64 -8.72
CA GLU A 119 -34.05 -6.42 -7.85
C GLU A 119 -35.05 -5.51 -7.09
N LYS A 120 -34.56 -4.44 -6.46
CA LYS A 120 -35.40 -3.54 -5.66
C LYS A 120 -36.35 -2.70 -6.50
N ILE A 121 -35.95 -2.28 -7.69
CA ILE A 121 -36.82 -1.51 -8.60
C ILE A 121 -37.90 -2.42 -9.19
N ARG A 122 -37.57 -3.69 -9.50
CA ARG A 122 -38.50 -4.59 -10.19
C ARG A 122 -39.44 -5.36 -9.26
N TYR A 123 -38.95 -5.77 -8.09
CA TYR A 123 -39.66 -6.69 -7.19
C TYR A 123 -39.78 -6.16 -5.75
N GLY A 124 -39.12 -5.06 -5.41
CA GLY A 124 -39.04 -4.54 -4.05
C GLY A 124 -39.98 -3.36 -3.76
N PRO A 125 -40.14 -3.00 -2.47
CA PRO A 125 -40.95 -1.85 -2.03
C PRO A 125 -40.29 -0.48 -2.29
N GLY A 126 -39.26 -0.40 -3.14
CA GLY A 126 -38.49 0.80 -3.43
C GLY A 126 -37.09 0.87 -2.79
N LEU A 127 -36.39 1.99 -3.06
CA LEU A 127 -35.04 2.27 -2.58
C LEU A 127 -35.03 2.64 -1.10
N GLN A 128 -34.12 2.06 -0.34
CA GLN A 128 -33.96 2.28 1.10
C GLN A 128 -32.64 3.00 1.38
N VAL A 129 -32.50 3.58 2.57
CA VAL A 129 -31.30 4.32 3.01
C VAL A 129 -30.01 3.49 2.79
N ASP A 130 -30.07 2.19 3.06
CA ASP A 130 -28.99 1.22 2.82
C ASP A 130 -28.49 1.19 1.36
N ASP A 131 -29.40 1.33 0.38
CA ASP A 131 -29.04 1.35 -1.05
C ASP A 131 -28.34 2.66 -1.43
N TYR A 132 -28.70 3.77 -0.79
CA TYR A 132 -28.00 5.04 -1.00
C TYR A 132 -26.59 5.01 -0.40
N VAL A 133 -26.39 4.36 0.76
CA VAL A 133 -25.06 4.23 1.38
C VAL A 133 -24.14 3.36 0.51
N ILE A 134 -24.61 2.22 -0.01
CA ILE A 134 -23.78 1.36 -0.88
C ILE A 134 -23.46 2.04 -2.23
N THR A 135 -24.39 2.84 -2.77
CA THR A 135 -24.14 3.62 -3.99
C THR A 135 -23.13 4.72 -3.74
N GLY A 136 -23.22 5.40 -2.58
CA GLY A 136 -22.23 6.37 -2.15
C GLY A 136 -20.84 5.76 -2.01
N ALA A 137 -20.74 4.58 -1.38
CA ALA A 137 -19.48 3.85 -1.24
C ALA A 137 -18.90 3.40 -2.59
N PHE A 138 -19.74 3.04 -3.56
CA PHE A 138 -19.28 2.73 -4.90
C PHE A 138 -18.77 3.98 -5.64
N ALA A 139 -19.43 5.12 -5.47
CA ALA A 139 -19.01 6.39 -6.06
C ALA A 139 -17.68 6.89 -5.49
N THR A 140 -17.45 6.77 -4.17
CA THR A 140 -16.17 7.11 -3.53
C THR A 140 -15.05 6.18 -3.99
N ARG A 141 -15.34 4.90 -4.19
CA ARG A 141 -14.36 3.97 -4.76
C ARG A 141 -13.98 4.33 -6.20
N LEU A 142 -14.95 4.77 -6.99
CA LEU A 142 -14.74 5.20 -8.38
C LEU A 142 -13.89 6.48 -8.44
N SER A 143 -14.16 7.46 -7.57
CA SER A 143 -13.35 8.68 -7.50
C SER A 143 -11.91 8.39 -7.06
N ALA A 144 -11.69 7.47 -6.13
CA ALA A 144 -10.35 7.02 -5.74
C ALA A 144 -9.59 6.37 -6.91
N CYS A 145 -10.29 5.63 -7.78
CA CYS A 145 -9.70 5.04 -8.98
C CYS A 145 -9.24 6.12 -9.97
N MET A 146 -10.04 7.18 -10.15
CA MET A 146 -9.68 8.31 -11.01
C MET A 146 -8.41 9.01 -10.51
N VAL A 147 -8.32 9.28 -9.21
CA VAL A 147 -7.11 9.87 -8.60
C VAL A 147 -5.87 8.99 -8.84
N SER A 148 -6.02 7.67 -8.72
CA SER A 148 -4.92 6.73 -8.95
C SER A 148 -4.47 6.71 -10.41
N LEU A 149 -5.39 6.87 -11.35
CA LEU A 149 -5.08 6.93 -12.78
C LEU A 149 -4.31 8.20 -13.15
N GLU A 150 -4.69 9.35 -12.59
CA GLU A 150 -3.97 10.61 -12.80
C GLU A 150 -2.52 10.52 -12.31
N MET A 151 -2.31 9.85 -11.16
CA MET A 151 -0.95 9.58 -10.64
C MET A 151 -0.13 8.71 -11.59
N ALA A 152 -0.70 7.60 -12.07
CA ALA A 152 -0.02 6.69 -12.99
C ALA A 152 0.29 7.36 -14.35
N LEU A 153 -0.62 8.21 -14.85
CA LEU A 153 -0.39 8.96 -16.09
C LEU A 153 0.67 10.04 -15.93
N GLY A 154 0.76 10.69 -14.75
CA GLY A 154 1.82 11.63 -14.43
C GLY A 154 3.21 10.97 -14.46
N GLU A 155 3.33 9.76 -13.92
CA GLU A 155 4.55 8.95 -13.99
C GLU A 155 4.93 8.62 -15.45
N MET A 156 3.97 8.13 -16.25
CA MET A 156 4.21 7.73 -17.64
C MET A 156 4.58 8.89 -18.57
N ARG A 157 4.06 10.10 -18.31
CA ARG A 157 4.34 11.29 -19.12
C ARG A 157 5.76 11.83 -18.93
N GLY A 158 6.53 11.28 -17.99
CA GLY A 158 7.81 11.85 -17.61
C GLY A 158 7.66 13.21 -16.92
N ASP A 159 6.44 13.56 -16.49
CA ASP A 159 6.15 14.70 -15.62
C ASP A 159 6.59 14.35 -14.20
N LEU A 160 7.89 14.05 -14.06
CA LEU A 160 8.55 13.96 -12.77
C LEU A 160 8.28 15.24 -11.97
N ALA A 161 7.97 16.38 -12.59
CA ALA A 161 7.61 17.64 -11.94
C ALA A 161 6.43 17.53 -10.94
N LEU A 162 5.41 16.72 -11.21
CA LEU A 162 4.28 16.51 -10.27
C LEU A 162 4.71 15.72 -9.02
N ILE A 163 5.71 14.84 -9.17
CA ILE A 163 6.31 14.03 -8.10
C ILE A 163 7.47 14.79 -7.41
N GLN A 164 8.15 15.66 -8.17
CA GLN A 164 9.29 16.48 -7.74
C GLN A 164 8.82 17.53 -6.74
N SER A 165 7.61 18.06 -6.92
CA SER A 165 6.94 18.82 -5.88
C SER A 165 6.44 17.87 -4.79
N HIS A 166 7.25 17.67 -3.76
CA HIS A 166 6.90 16.86 -2.59
C HIS A 166 5.52 17.18 -1.99
N LEU A 167 5.04 18.42 -2.16
CA LEU A 167 3.73 18.86 -1.68
C LEU A 167 2.58 18.23 -2.48
N THR A 168 2.67 18.17 -3.81
CA THR A 168 1.62 17.62 -4.67
C THR A 168 1.49 16.11 -4.48
N TYR A 169 2.62 15.40 -4.45
CA TYR A 169 2.64 13.97 -4.14
C TYR A 169 2.04 13.66 -2.75
N ALA A 170 2.42 14.44 -1.72
CA ALA A 170 1.85 14.29 -0.39
C ALA A 170 0.34 14.55 -0.36
N LEU A 171 -0.16 15.53 -1.12
CA LEU A 171 -1.58 15.83 -1.22
C LEU A 171 -2.36 14.67 -1.86
N PHE A 172 -1.84 14.08 -2.94
CA PHE A 172 -2.46 12.93 -3.59
C PHE A 172 -2.48 11.70 -2.69
N LEU A 173 -1.38 11.42 -1.98
CA LEU A 173 -1.34 10.36 -0.98
C LEU A 173 -2.35 10.60 0.15
N TYR A 174 -2.43 11.83 0.65
CA TYR A 174 -3.39 12.20 1.69
C TYR A 174 -4.84 12.04 1.23
N ALA A 175 -5.15 12.49 0.00
CA ALA A 175 -6.47 12.32 -0.60
C ALA A 175 -6.83 10.84 -0.78
N GLY A 176 -5.92 10.05 -1.34
CA GLY A 176 -6.10 8.59 -1.51
C GLY A 176 -6.32 7.86 -0.18
N GLN A 177 -5.52 8.19 0.84
CA GLN A 177 -5.64 7.61 2.17
C GLN A 177 -6.99 7.97 2.83
N THR A 178 -7.44 9.20 2.65
CA THR A 178 -8.74 9.67 3.18
C THR A 178 -9.90 8.93 2.51
N LEU A 179 -9.87 8.80 1.17
CA LEU A 179 -10.88 8.06 0.42
C LEU A 179 -10.92 6.58 0.83
N TYR A 180 -9.76 5.95 1.00
CA TYR A 180 -9.66 4.58 1.50
C TYR A 180 -10.28 4.43 2.88
N ALA A 181 -9.96 5.34 3.81
CA ALA A 181 -10.56 5.32 5.14
C ALA A 181 -12.08 5.44 5.06
N THR A 182 -12.60 6.36 4.25
CA THR A 182 -14.05 6.52 4.07
C THR A 182 -14.72 5.26 3.50
N ASP A 183 -14.10 4.58 2.55
CA ASP A 183 -14.61 3.32 1.99
C ASP A 183 -14.67 2.20 3.05
N VAL A 184 -13.64 2.07 3.88
CA VAL A 184 -13.61 1.07 4.97
C VAL A 184 -14.69 1.35 6.03
N PHE A 185 -14.92 2.62 6.37
CA PHE A 185 -16.00 2.98 7.29
C PHE A 185 -17.38 2.77 6.67
N ALA A 186 -17.57 3.19 5.41
CA ALA A 186 -18.83 3.02 4.69
C ALA A 186 -19.22 1.55 4.55
N THR A 187 -18.27 0.67 4.20
CA THR A 187 -18.52 -0.79 4.11
C THR A 187 -18.91 -1.40 5.46
N LYS A 188 -18.26 -0.99 6.56
CA LYS A 188 -18.66 -1.42 7.92
C LYS A 188 -20.08 -0.98 8.26
N ILE A 189 -20.45 0.26 7.91
CA ILE A 189 -21.80 0.79 8.12
C ILE A 189 -22.82 0.01 7.29
N CYS A 190 -22.55 -0.25 6.00
CA CYS A 190 -23.40 -1.08 5.15
C CYS A 190 -23.63 -2.47 5.75
N VAL A 191 -22.56 -3.14 6.18
CA VAL A 191 -22.66 -4.46 6.82
C VAL A 191 -23.48 -4.39 8.12
N LEU A 192 -23.27 -3.37 8.96
CA LEU A 192 -24.03 -3.17 10.19
C LEU A 192 -25.53 -2.94 9.93
N LEU A 193 -25.88 -2.09 8.97
CA LEU A 193 -27.27 -1.84 8.57
C LEU A 193 -27.93 -3.11 8.02
N PHE A 194 -27.19 -3.89 7.23
CA PHE A 194 -27.65 -5.20 6.75
C PHE A 194 -27.92 -6.17 7.91
N TYR A 195 -27.02 -6.25 8.90
CA TYR A 195 -27.21 -7.08 10.10
C TYR A 195 -28.43 -6.67 10.93
N LEU A 196 -28.64 -5.37 11.13
CA LEU A 196 -29.81 -4.86 11.85
C LEU A 196 -31.13 -5.15 11.12
N ARG A 197 -31.10 -5.29 9.78
CA ARG A 197 -32.29 -5.63 8.99
C ARG A 197 -32.59 -7.14 9.01
N ILE A 198 -31.57 -8.00 8.89
CA ILE A 198 -31.78 -9.46 8.85
C ILE A 198 -32.14 -10.03 10.23
N PHE A 199 -31.59 -9.46 11.31
CA PHE A 199 -31.96 -9.77 12.68
C PHE A 199 -32.68 -8.57 13.30
N PRO A 200 -33.98 -8.36 13.01
CA PRO A 200 -34.79 -7.40 13.74
C PRO A 200 -35.05 -7.96 15.14
N GLY A 201 -34.05 -7.91 16.01
CA GLY A 201 -34.13 -8.38 17.38
C GLY A 201 -35.06 -7.49 18.20
N VAL A 202 -36.37 -7.77 18.12
CA VAL A 202 -37.41 -7.10 18.94
C VAL A 202 -37.06 -7.19 20.43
N ILE A 203 -36.40 -8.27 20.83
CA ILE A 203 -35.98 -8.55 22.21
C ILE A 203 -34.80 -7.63 22.64
N ILE A 204 -33.80 -7.42 21.78
CA ILE A 204 -32.61 -6.63 22.11
C ILE A 204 -32.90 -5.13 22.08
N ARG A 205 -33.77 -4.67 21.17
CA ARG A 205 -34.21 -3.27 21.10
C ARG A 205 -34.98 -2.82 22.35
N ARG A 206 -35.70 -3.77 22.99
CA ARG A 206 -36.42 -3.56 24.25
C ARG A 206 -35.52 -3.62 25.48
N SER A 207 -34.33 -4.23 25.39
CA SER A 207 -33.35 -4.28 26.50
C SER A 207 -32.37 -3.10 26.50
N LEU A 208 -32.11 -2.47 25.34
CA LEU A 208 -31.21 -1.31 25.22
C LEU A 208 -31.90 0.05 25.41
N LEU A 209 -33.23 0.11 25.25
CA LEU A 209 -34.05 1.21 25.75
C LEU A 209 -34.61 0.76 27.10
N PRO A 210 -33.96 1.06 28.24
CA PRO A 210 -34.63 0.92 29.52
C PRO A 210 -35.93 1.71 29.41
N ASN A 211 -37.05 1.02 29.67
CA ASN A 211 -38.39 1.57 29.63
C ASN A 211 -38.43 2.94 30.35
N LYS A 212 -38.35 4.03 29.59
CA LYS A 212 -38.93 5.32 29.96
C LYS A 212 -40.36 5.31 29.42
N VAL A 213 -41.18 4.39 29.94
CA VAL A 213 -42.64 4.42 29.75
C VAL A 213 -43.26 4.15 31.11
N ASN A 214 -43.69 5.27 31.71
CA ASN A 214 -44.82 5.45 32.60
C ASN A 214 -44.73 4.94 34.05
N ASP A 215 -44.03 5.71 34.89
CA ASP A 215 -44.52 6.01 36.24
C ASP A 215 -45.38 7.28 36.17
N GLU A 216 -46.58 7.19 35.58
CA GLU A 216 -47.65 8.17 35.82
C GLU A 216 -49.03 7.50 35.65
N CYS A 217 -49.84 7.59 36.71
CA CYS A 217 -51.26 7.20 36.84
C CYS A 217 -51.61 5.69 36.98
N ARG A 218 -51.61 5.17 38.22
CA ARG A 218 -52.80 5.02 39.10
C ARG A 218 -52.45 4.18 40.32
#